data_AF-S4WCT3-F1
#
_entry.id   AF-S4WCT3-F1
#
_cell.length_a   1.000
_cell.length_b   1.000
_cell.length_c   1.000
_cell.angle_alpha   90.00
_cell.angle_beta   90.00
_cell.angle_gamma   90.00
#
_symmetry.space_group_name_H-M   'P 1'
#
loop_
_entity.id
_entity.type
_entity.pdbx_description
1 polymer ?
#
loop_
_entity_poly.entity_id
_entity_poly.type
_entity_poly.pdbx_seq_one_letter_code
_entity_poly.pdbx_strand_id
1 'polypeptide(L)'
;MSIPQKKRTRVNRFELRTTDEEAEKLRRRITQANLKTFQAYALKMLLSGNIVTYDYSELHQLRMEINRIGQNINQLVRYVNTFEELDGDLLQVLQSDIKEMKQLITSEFKTKGQARSNGSNQSYPNQK
;
A
#
# COMPACT_ATOMS: atom_id res chain seq x y z
N MET A 1 57.68 -3.62 -9.83
CA MET A 1 57.12 -2.43 -9.15
C MET A 1 55.65 -2.68 -8.88
N SER A 2 55.24 -2.74 -7.62
CA SER A 2 53.84 -2.93 -7.22
C SER A 2 53.13 -1.56 -7.21
N ILE A 3 52.06 -1.42 -7.99
CA ILE A 3 51.28 -0.18 -8.05
C ILE A 3 50.59 0.01 -6.68
N PRO A 4 50.75 1.15 -6.00
CA PRO A 4 50.14 1.36 -4.70
C PRO A 4 48.61 1.40 -4.85
N GLN A 5 47.92 0.53 -4.10
CA GLN A 5 46.45 0.47 -4.10
C GLN A 5 45.89 1.77 -3.52
N LYS A 6 45.25 2.57 -4.37
CA LYS A 6 44.57 3.81 -3.99
C LYS A 6 43.47 3.49 -2.97
N LYS A 7 43.64 3.92 -1.70
CA LYS A 7 42.62 3.77 -0.65
C LYS A 7 41.33 4.47 -1.08
N ARG A 8 40.26 3.69 -1.30
CA ARG A 8 38.94 4.19 -1.68
C ARG A 8 38.15 4.54 -0.43
N THR A 9 37.47 5.69 -0.42
CA THR A 9 36.55 6.07 0.66
C THR A 9 35.31 5.17 0.72
N ARG A 10 34.87 4.63 -0.44
CA ARG A 10 33.74 3.69 -0.55
C ARG A 10 34.28 2.30 -0.89
N VAL A 11 34.36 1.43 0.12
CA VAL A 11 34.96 0.08 0.01
C VAL A 11 33.94 -1.00 -0.37
N ASN A 12 32.67 -0.82 -0.01
CA ASN A 12 31.61 -1.80 -0.25
C ASN A 12 31.13 -1.77 -1.70
N ARG A 13 30.95 -2.94 -2.30
CA ARG A 13 30.44 -3.12 -3.67
C ARG A 13 29.06 -3.77 -3.64
N PHE A 14 28.13 -3.17 -4.38
CA PHE A 14 26.81 -3.73 -4.67
C PHE A 14 26.70 -3.96 -6.17
N GLU A 15 26.14 -5.09 -6.59
CA GLU A 15 25.94 -5.43 -7.99
C GLU A 15 24.44 -5.41 -8.33
N LEU A 16 24.09 -4.75 -9.43
CA LEU A 16 22.73 -4.69 -9.96
C LEU A 16 22.74 -5.35 -11.34
N ARG A 17 22.01 -6.45 -11.49
CA ARG A 17 21.76 -7.08 -12.79
C ARG A 17 20.46 -6.54 -13.35
N THR A 18 20.45 -6.21 -14.64
CA THR A 18 19.29 -5.66 -15.36
C THR A 18 19.18 -6.32 -16.71
N THR A 19 17.98 -6.39 -17.24
CA THR A 19 17.74 -6.59 -18.68
C THR A 19 18.18 -5.36 -19.49
N ASP A 20 18.31 -5.49 -20.81
CA ASP A 20 18.69 -4.37 -21.69
C ASP A 20 17.67 -3.22 -21.61
N GLU A 21 16.37 -3.55 -21.55
CA GLU A 21 15.30 -2.56 -21.46
C GLU A 21 15.35 -1.77 -20.14
N GLU A 22 15.60 -2.46 -19.03
CA GLU A 22 15.75 -1.84 -17.71
C GLU A 22 16.99 -0.94 -17.64
N ALA A 23 18.11 -1.38 -18.26
CA ALA A 23 19.33 -0.59 -18.35
C ALA A 23 19.11 0.72 -19.10
N GLU A 24 18.37 0.67 -20.22
CA GLU A 24 18.04 1.86 -21.01
C GLU A 24 17.12 2.83 -20.25
N LYS A 25 16.10 2.32 -19.56
CA LYS A 25 15.24 3.14 -18.67
C LYS A 25 16.07 3.81 -17.57
N LEU A 26 16.98 3.07 -16.95
CA LEU A 26 17.85 3.56 -15.88
C LEU A 26 18.79 4.66 -16.39
N ARG A 27 19.44 4.47 -17.55
CA ARG A 27 20.29 5.49 -18.19
C ARG A 27 19.54 6.78 -18.45
N ARG A 28 18.33 6.70 -18.99
CA ARG A 28 17.46 7.88 -19.22
C ARG A 28 17.18 8.62 -17.91
N ARG A 29 16.83 7.90 -16.85
CA ARG A 29 16.56 8.51 -15.52
C ARG A 29 17.80 9.17 -14.91
N ILE A 30 18.98 8.58 -15.08
CA ILE A 30 20.26 9.17 -14.61
C ILE A 30 20.52 10.50 -15.33
N THR A 31 20.36 10.52 -16.66
CA THR A 31 20.53 11.72 -17.47
C THR A 31 19.54 12.81 -17.08
N GLN A 32 18.26 12.46 -16.90
CA GLN A 32 17.22 13.39 -16.46
C GLN A 32 17.47 13.95 -15.06
N ALA A 33 18.04 13.15 -14.16
CA ALA A 33 18.40 13.58 -12.81
C ALA A 33 19.66 14.48 -12.75
N ASN A 34 20.28 14.77 -13.90
CA ASN A 34 21.51 15.56 -14.03
C ASN A 34 22.67 15.03 -13.17
N LEU A 35 22.74 13.70 -13.01
CA LEU A 35 23.79 13.03 -12.24
C LEU A 35 24.81 12.39 -13.18
N LYS A 36 26.09 12.66 -12.93
CA LYS A 36 27.20 12.27 -13.81
C LYS A 36 27.53 10.78 -13.80
N THR A 37 27.10 10.04 -12.78
CA THR A 37 27.46 8.62 -12.63
C THR A 37 26.29 7.80 -12.09
N PHE A 38 26.23 6.54 -12.50
CA PHE A 38 25.31 5.56 -11.92
C PHE A 38 25.50 5.47 -10.39
N GLN A 39 26.73 5.49 -9.90
CA GLN A 39 26.99 5.40 -8.46
C GLN A 39 26.37 6.57 -7.67
N ALA A 40 26.48 7.81 -8.19
CA ALA A 40 25.84 8.97 -7.53
C ALA A 40 24.31 8.87 -7.56
N TYR A 41 23.75 8.42 -8.67
CA TYR A 41 22.30 8.22 -8.82
C TYR A 41 21.77 7.11 -7.91
N ALA A 42 22.37 5.93 -7.96
CA ALA A 42 22.00 4.78 -7.16
C ALA A 42 22.13 5.08 -5.67
N LEU A 43 23.24 5.69 -5.23
CA LEU A 43 23.42 6.03 -3.81
C LEU A 43 22.38 7.05 -3.33
N LYS A 44 22.08 8.09 -4.14
CA LYS A 44 21.05 9.08 -3.79
C LYS A 44 19.67 8.43 -3.71
N MET A 45 19.30 7.60 -4.69
CA MET A 45 18.01 6.91 -4.73
C MET A 45 17.85 5.84 -3.66
N LEU A 46 18.89 5.06 -3.36
CA LEU A 46 18.82 3.99 -2.36
C LEU A 46 18.83 4.52 -0.92
N LEU A 47 19.45 5.69 -0.68
CA LEU A 47 19.46 6.32 0.64
C LEU A 47 18.29 7.29 0.87
N SER A 48 17.81 7.95 -0.18
CA SER A 48 16.75 8.97 -0.09
C SER A 48 15.39 8.47 -0.61
N GLY A 49 15.36 7.30 -1.25
CA GLY A 49 14.14 6.73 -1.81
C GLY A 49 13.25 6.24 -0.69
N ASN A 50 12.05 6.81 -0.59
CA ASN A 50 11.02 6.29 0.31
C ASN A 50 10.48 4.99 -0.27
N ILE A 51 10.74 3.87 0.39
CA ILE A 51 9.99 2.63 0.12
C ILE A 51 8.63 2.81 0.80
N VAL A 52 7.60 3.11 0.01
CA VAL A 52 6.24 3.16 0.52
C VAL A 52 5.76 1.73 0.70
N THR A 53 5.98 1.17 1.88
CA THR A 53 5.29 -0.04 2.32
C THR A 53 3.92 0.37 2.83
N TYR A 54 2.87 -0.04 2.15
CA TYR A 54 1.52 0.11 2.66
C TYR A 54 1.30 -0.97 3.71
N ASP A 55 1.43 -0.59 4.98
CA ASP A 55 1.01 -1.43 6.09
C ASP A 55 -0.52 -1.42 6.16
N TYR A 56 -1.13 -2.49 5.66
CA TYR A 56 -2.59 -2.69 5.73
C TYR A 56 -3.02 -3.38 7.03
N SER A 57 -2.15 -3.51 8.03
CA SER A 57 -2.52 -4.06 9.34
C SER A 57 -3.71 -3.32 9.95
N GLU A 58 -3.85 -2.02 9.66
CA GLU A 58 -5.01 -1.21 10.09
C GLU A 58 -6.34 -1.65 9.46
N LEU A 59 -6.32 -2.32 8.30
CA LEU A 59 -7.53 -2.84 7.64
C LEU A 59 -7.92 -4.22 8.16
N HIS A 60 -7.14 -4.81 9.06
CA HIS A 60 -7.41 -6.14 9.61
C HIS A 60 -8.71 -6.16 10.42
N GLN A 61 -8.91 -5.16 11.29
CA GLN A 61 -10.12 -5.04 12.10
C GLN A 61 -11.36 -4.84 11.23
N LEU A 62 -11.28 -3.96 10.24
CA LEU A 62 -12.36 -3.75 9.26
C LEU A 62 -12.71 -5.05 8.51
N ARG A 63 -11.69 -5.82 8.10
CA ARG A 63 -11.90 -7.13 7.43
C ARG A 63 -12.59 -8.13 8.36
N MET A 64 -12.24 -8.16 9.64
CA MET A 64 -12.88 -9.06 10.61
C MET A 64 -14.37 -8.73 10.79
N GLU A 65 -14.72 -7.45 10.87
CA GLU A 65 -16.12 -7.02 10.98
C GLU A 65 -16.93 -7.35 9.73
N ILE A 66 -16.38 -7.11 8.54
CA ILE A 66 -17.03 -7.48 7.26
C ILE A 66 -17.28 -9.00 7.21
N ASN A 67 -16.30 -9.82 7.62
CA ASN A 67 -16.47 -11.26 7.66
C ASN A 67 -17.58 -11.71 8.62
N ARG A 68 -17.70 -11.08 9.80
CA ARG A 68 -18.75 -11.36 10.77
C ARG A 68 -20.13 -11.06 10.20
N ILE A 69 -20.28 -9.94 9.50
CA ILE A 69 -21.55 -9.57 8.85
C ILE A 69 -21.90 -10.54 7.71
N GLY A 70 -20.92 -10.90 6.89
CA GLY A 70 -21.11 -11.90 5.83
C GLY A 70 -21.60 -13.24 6.39
N GLN A 71 -21.11 -13.65 7.56
CA GLN A 71 -21.59 -14.85 8.26
C GLN A 71 -23.03 -14.70 8.73
N ASN A 72 -23.39 -13.57 9.35
CA ASN A 72 -24.77 -13.31 9.80
C ASN A 72 -25.76 -13.27 8.63
N ILE A 73 -25.40 -12.63 7.51
CA ILE A 73 -26.19 -12.63 6.27
C ILE A 73 -26.39 -14.06 5.76
N ASN A 74 -25.32 -14.86 5.71
CA ASN A 74 -25.40 -16.23 5.22
C ASN A 74 -26.28 -17.12 6.11
N GLN A 75 -26.28 -16.88 7.42
CA GLN A 75 -27.20 -17.55 8.34
C GLN A 75 -28.65 -17.16 8.05
N LEU A 76 -28.92 -15.88 7.81
CA LEU A 76 -30.24 -15.39 7.42
C LEU A 76 -30.74 -16.00 6.12
N VAL A 77 -29.89 -16.06 5.10
CA VAL A 77 -30.22 -16.69 3.81
C VAL A 77 -30.55 -18.17 4.01
N ARG A 78 -29.77 -18.91 4.81
CA ARG A 78 -30.06 -20.31 5.13
C ARG A 78 -31.38 -20.46 5.88
N TYR A 79 -31.65 -19.57 6.85
CA TYR A 79 -32.88 -19.58 7.63
C TYR A 79 -34.11 -19.37 6.73
N VAL A 80 -34.10 -18.33 5.91
CA VAL A 80 -35.18 -18.04 4.95
C VAL A 80 -35.38 -19.17 3.95
N ASN A 81 -34.29 -19.75 3.43
CA ASN A 81 -34.37 -20.91 2.53
C ASN A 81 -34.87 -22.19 3.21
N THR A 82 -34.78 -22.28 4.54
CA THR A 82 -35.19 -23.49 5.30
C THR A 82 -36.62 -23.38 5.81
N PHE A 83 -37.06 -22.19 6.18
CA PHE A 83 -38.35 -21.98 6.86
C PHE A 83 -39.36 -21.18 6.02
N GLU A 84 -38.97 -20.66 4.85
CA GLU A 84 -39.77 -19.77 3.97
C GLU A 84 -40.38 -18.53 4.67
N GLU A 85 -40.03 -18.28 5.93
CA GLU A 85 -40.46 -17.14 6.73
C GLU A 85 -39.26 -16.27 7.15
N LEU A 86 -39.48 -14.96 7.14
CA LEU A 86 -38.53 -13.96 7.60
C LEU A 86 -38.83 -13.61 9.05
N ASP A 87 -37.95 -14.01 9.97
CA ASP A 87 -38.03 -13.61 11.37
C ASP A 87 -37.65 -12.12 11.52
N GLY A 88 -38.59 -11.33 12.03
CA GLY A 88 -38.44 -9.87 12.21
C GLY A 88 -37.34 -9.52 13.20
N ASP A 89 -37.12 -10.35 14.22
CA ASP A 89 -36.06 -10.13 15.21
C ASP A 89 -34.68 -10.30 14.58
N LEU A 90 -34.53 -11.31 13.72
CA LEU A 90 -33.30 -11.59 12.99
C LEU A 90 -32.98 -10.50 11.96
N LEU A 91 -34.00 -9.94 11.30
CA LEU A 91 -33.85 -8.77 10.43
C LEU A 91 -33.38 -7.53 11.21
N GLN A 92 -33.90 -7.34 12.43
CA GLN A 92 -33.55 -6.20 13.28
C GLN A 92 -32.10 -6.30 13.79
N VAL A 93 -31.62 -7.49 14.14
CA VAL A 93 -30.21 -7.75 14.47
C VAL A 93 -29.32 -7.40 13.28
N LEU A 94 -29.68 -7.83 12.07
CA LEU A 94 -28.85 -7.58 10.89
C LEU A 94 -28.81 -6.09 10.49
N GLN A 95 -29.92 -5.37 10.68
CA GLN A 95 -29.96 -3.92 10.52
C GLN A 95 -29.06 -3.21 11.54
N SER A 96 -28.99 -3.70 12.78
CA SER A 96 -28.11 -3.17 13.81
C SER A 96 -26.64 -3.37 13.44
N ASP A 97 -26.24 -4.57 13.03
CA ASP A 97 -24.87 -4.89 12.63
C ASP A 97 -24.39 -4.03 11.44
N ILE A 98 -25.26 -3.84 10.43
CA ILE A 98 -24.96 -2.98 9.28
C ILE A 98 -24.80 -1.51 9.72
N LYS A 99 -25.59 -1.06 10.70
CA LYS A 99 -25.51 0.31 11.22
C LYS A 99 -24.22 0.54 12.00
N GLU A 100 -23.80 -0.41 12.84
CA GLU A 100 -22.51 -0.35 13.54
C GLU A 100 -21.34 -0.32 12.56
N MET A 101 -21.34 -1.18 11.54
CA MET A 101 -20.29 -1.16 10.51
C MET A 101 -20.21 0.18 9.77
N LYS A 102 -21.36 0.76 9.40
CA LYS A 102 -21.37 2.10 8.78
C LYS A 102 -20.78 3.16 9.69
N GLN A 103 -21.02 3.09 11.00
CA GLN A 103 -20.44 4.02 11.97
C GLN A 103 -18.93 3.82 12.12
N LEU A 104 -18.46 2.59 12.24
CA LEU A 104 -17.04 2.23 12.29
C LEU A 104 -16.29 2.72 11.05
N ILE A 105 -16.79 2.39 9.85
CA ILE A 105 -16.26 2.88 8.57
C ILE A 105 -16.21 4.42 8.57
N THR A 106 -17.33 5.08 8.88
CA THR A 106 -17.39 6.55 8.87
C THR A 106 -16.41 7.18 9.88
N SER A 107 -16.21 6.55 11.04
CA SER A 107 -15.29 7.02 12.08
C SER A 107 -13.82 6.85 11.67
N GLU A 108 -13.45 5.70 11.11
CA GLU A 108 -12.11 5.43 10.61
C GLU A 108 -11.75 6.39 9.47
N PHE A 109 -12.67 6.60 8.51
CA PHE A 109 -12.45 7.52 7.40
C PHE A 109 -12.48 9.01 7.80
N LYS A 110 -13.27 9.43 8.81
CA LYS A 110 -13.23 10.81 9.33
C LYS A 110 -11.95 11.11 10.11
N THR A 111 -11.50 10.17 10.94
CA THR A 111 -10.31 10.31 11.78
C THR A 111 -9.04 10.29 10.93
N LYS A 112 -8.99 9.42 9.91
CA LYS A 112 -7.82 9.29 9.03
C LYS A 112 -7.86 10.20 7.79
N GLY A 113 -9.03 10.77 7.46
CA GLY A 113 -9.17 11.84 6.47
C GLY A 113 -8.48 13.15 6.91
N GLN A 114 -8.32 13.38 8.21
CA GLN A 114 -7.57 14.51 8.78
C GLN A 114 -6.05 14.23 8.88
N ALA A 115 -5.63 12.96 8.95
CA ALA A 115 -4.23 12.57 9.09
C ALA A 115 -3.43 12.55 7.76
N ARG A 116 -4.07 12.81 6.61
CA ARG A 116 -3.39 13.02 5.31
C ARG A 116 -3.14 14.50 5.02
N SER A 117 -2.55 15.20 5.98
CA SER A 117 -1.95 16.52 5.76
C SER A 117 -0.51 16.49 6.24
N ASN A 118 0.29 15.55 5.75
CA ASN A 118 1.74 15.61 5.84
C ASN A 118 2.34 15.03 4.55
N GLY A 119 2.60 15.91 3.58
CA GLY A 119 3.49 15.61 2.45
C GLY A 119 2.87 15.72 1.06
N SER A 120 2.60 16.97 0.63
CA SER A 120 2.64 17.47 -0.75
C SER A 120 2.08 16.63 -1.91
N ASN A 121 0.98 17.13 -2.47
CA ASN A 121 0.58 16.98 -3.86
C ASN A 121 1.79 16.96 -4.82
N GLN A 122 1.95 15.87 -5.57
CA GLN A 122 2.38 15.95 -6.95
C GLN A 122 1.65 14.88 -7.76
N SER A 123 0.55 15.32 -8.38
CA SER A 123 -0.09 14.65 -9.49
C SER A 123 0.93 14.46 -10.61
N TYR A 124 1.15 13.22 -11.05
CA TYR A 124 1.67 12.98 -12.40
C TYR A 124 0.48 12.71 -13.32
N PRO A 125 0.38 13.40 -14.46
CA PRO A 125 -0.77 13.29 -15.36
C PRO A 125 -0.77 11.92 -16.05
N ASN A 126 -1.99 11.41 -16.27
CA ASN A 126 -2.33 10.24 -17.08
C ASN A 126 -1.34 9.95 -18.22
N GLN A 127 -0.93 8.69 -18.34
CA GLN A 127 -0.51 8.13 -19.62
C GLN A 127 -1.55 7.09 -20.03
N LYS A 128 -2.12 7.34 -21.21
CA LYS A 128 -3.13 6.52 -21.91
C LYS A 128 -2.63 5.12 -22.20
#